data_AF-A0A816WDH6-F1
#
_entry.id   AF-A0A816WDH6-F1
#
_cell.length_a   1.000
_cell.length_b   1.000
_cell.length_c   1.000
_cell.angle_alpha   90.00
_cell.angle_beta   90.00
_cell.angle_gamma   90.00
#
_symmetry.space_group_name_H-M   'P 1'
#
loop_
_entity.id
_entity.type
_entity.pdbx_description
1 polymer ?
#
loop_
_entity_poly.entity_id
_entity_poly.type
_entity_poly.pdbx_seq_one_letter_code
_entity_poly.pdbx_strand_id
1 'polypeptide(L)'
;MLSYLLVRLILNKLSKSQIITIGLSGGSLVDLHASMLPRLRLPWARLKFFFVDQRFVPFTSDDSTYGNYQSKLFRQLPLTENNIIKIDANLEIVEEYAKDYQNKLQEALNVV
;
A
#
# COMPACT_ATOMS: atom_id res chain seq x y z
N MET A 1 7.65 7.48 19.45
CA MET A 1 8.97 6.95 19.02
C MET A 1 8.91 6.31 17.63
N LEU A 2 8.02 5.33 17.39
CA LEU A 2 7.87 4.67 16.09
C LEU A 2 7.40 5.62 14.96
N SER A 3 6.34 6.40 15.21
CA SER A 3 5.83 7.41 14.26
C SER A 3 6.88 8.43 13.84
N TYR A 4 7.70 8.90 14.78
CA TYR A 4 8.80 9.83 14.51
C TYR A 4 9.84 9.21 13.58
N LEU A 5 10.28 7.98 13.86
CA LEU A 5 11.23 7.29 13.00
C LEU A 5 10.67 7.07 11.60
N LEU A 6 9.41 6.65 11.48
CA LEU A 6 8.74 6.45 10.20
C LEU A 6 8.70 7.74 9.36
N VAL A 7 8.25 8.85 9.96
CA VAL A 7 8.22 10.16 9.29
C VAL A 7 9.63 10.56 8.85
N ARG A 8 10.63 10.41 9.71
CA ARG A 8 12.02 10.76 9.39
C ARG A 8 12.55 9.94 8.22
N LEU A 9 12.29 8.63 8.17
CA LEU A 9 12.71 7.75 7.08
C LEU A 9 12.01 8.11 5.76
N ILE A 10 10.70 8.36 5.81
CA ILE A 10 9.91 8.76 4.64
C ILE A 10 10.43 10.09 4.07
N LEU A 11 10.61 11.11 4.93
CA LEU A 11 11.10 12.42 4.49
C LEU A 11 12.54 12.35 3.98
N ASN A 12 13.40 11.54 4.58
CA ASN A 12 14.77 11.32 4.09
C ASN A 12 14.78 10.65 2.71
N LYS A 13 13.91 9.66 2.47
CA LYS A 13 13.82 9.03 1.15
C LYS A 13 13.27 10.01 0.11
N LEU A 14 12.27 10.81 0.48
CA LEU A 14 11.69 11.83 -0.39
C LEU A 14 12.63 13.01 -0.69
N SER A 15 13.71 13.23 0.05
CA SER A 15 14.72 14.23 -0.34
C SER A 15 15.56 13.78 -1.53
N LYS A 16 15.55 12.47 -1.85
CA LYS A 16 16.34 11.85 -2.93
C LYS A 16 15.47 11.34 -4.09
N SER A 17 14.15 11.34 -3.94
CA SER A 17 13.21 10.78 -4.91
C SER A 17 11.91 11.57 -4.94
N GLN A 18 11.36 11.79 -6.13
CA GLN A 18 10.08 12.50 -6.30
C GLN A 18 8.91 11.72 -5.69
N ILE A 19 8.86 10.42 -5.94
CA ILE A 19 7.88 9.49 -5.40
C ILE A 19 8.62 8.38 -4.67
N ILE A 20 8.05 7.87 -3.58
CA ILE A 20 8.54 6.65 -2.93
C ILE A 20 7.40 5.63 -2.86
N THR A 21 7.76 4.36 -2.98
CA THR A 21 6.82 3.24 -2.94
C THR A 21 7.06 2.43 -1.66
N ILE A 22 6.00 2.18 -0.89
CA ILE A 22 6.05 1.56 0.45
C ILE A 22 5.25 0.26 0.42
N GLY A 23 5.88 -0.83 0.85
CA GLY A 23 5.23 -2.13 1.02
C GLY A 23 4.43 -2.19 2.31
N LEU A 24 3.19 -2.64 2.21
CA LEU A 24 2.26 -2.82 3.33
C LEU A 24 2.01 -4.31 3.56
N SER A 25 2.26 -4.75 4.78
CA SER A 25 1.85 -6.06 5.26
C SER A 25 0.43 -6.00 5.86
N GLY A 26 -0.28 -7.13 5.81
CA GLY A 26 -1.61 -7.27 6.41
C GLY A 26 -1.60 -7.54 7.92
N GLY A 27 -2.68 -8.17 8.40
CA GLY A 27 -2.85 -8.56 9.80
C GLY A 27 -2.93 -7.37 10.77
N SER A 28 -2.34 -7.51 11.96
CA SER A 28 -2.40 -6.50 13.03
C SER A 28 -1.74 -5.17 12.67
N LEU A 29 -0.89 -5.15 11.63
CA LEU A 29 -0.28 -3.91 11.14
C LEU A 29 -1.31 -2.96 10.51
N VAL A 30 -2.43 -3.47 9.98
CA VAL A 30 -3.50 -2.62 9.45
C VAL A 30 -4.03 -1.70 10.54
N ASP A 31 -4.36 -2.24 11.71
CA ASP A 31 -4.93 -1.47 12.82
C ASP A 31 -3.90 -0.50 13.41
N LEU A 32 -2.63 -0.92 13.51
CA LEU A 32 -1.55 -0.04 13.91
C LEU A 32 -1.42 1.16 12.96
N HIS A 33 -1.40 0.91 11.65
CA HIS A 33 -1.32 1.95 10.64
C HIS A 33 -2.55 2.86 10.65
N ALA A 34 -3.76 2.29 10.75
CA ALA A 34 -5.01 3.04 10.85
C ALA A 34 -5.03 3.99 12.07
N SER A 35 -4.47 3.56 13.21
CA SER A 35 -4.39 4.40 14.41
C SER A 35 -3.36 5.53 14.32
N MET A 36 -2.30 5.34 13.51
CA MET A 36 -1.12 6.19 13.51
C MET A 36 -1.04 7.13 12.31
N LEU A 37 -1.19 6.61 11.09
CA LEU A 37 -0.91 7.32 9.83
C LEU A 37 -1.78 8.57 9.62
N PRO A 38 -3.09 8.58 9.94
CA PRO A 38 -3.92 9.78 9.79
C PRO A 38 -3.45 10.98 10.64
N ARG A 39 -2.66 10.73 11.70
CA ARG A 39 -2.13 11.78 12.58
C ARG A 39 -0.82 12.38 12.06
N LEU A 40 -0.24 11.82 11.00
CA LEU A 40 1.04 12.25 10.46
C LEU A 40 0.87 13.27 9.34
N ARG A 41 1.75 14.26 9.31
CA ARG A 41 1.84 15.22 8.19
C ARG A 41 2.88 14.71 7.19
N LEU A 42 2.41 13.98 6.19
CA LEU A 42 3.23 13.43 5.12
C LEU A 42 2.76 13.98 3.75
N PRO A 43 3.66 14.09 2.76
CA PRO A 43 3.27 14.47 1.41
C PRO A 43 2.64 13.27 0.68
N TRP A 44 1.39 12.94 1.03
CA TRP A 44 0.66 11.75 0.58
C TRP A 44 0.66 11.56 -0.95
N ALA A 45 0.54 12.64 -1.72
CA ALA A 45 0.60 12.61 -3.19
C ALA A 45 1.91 12.02 -3.74
N ARG A 46 2.99 12.01 -2.95
CA ARG A 46 4.32 11.48 -3.31
C ARG A 46 4.55 10.06 -2.78
N LEU A 47 3.56 9.46 -2.13
CA LEU A 47 3.64 8.10 -1.60
C LEU A 47 2.80 7.16 -2.46
N LYS A 48 3.41 6.04 -2.85
CA LYS A 48 2.69 4.88 -3.41
C LYS A 48 2.73 3.74 -2.41
N PHE A 49 1.68 2.95 -2.38
CA PHE A 49 1.55 1.77 -1.53
C PHE A 49 1.35 0.54 -2.40
N PHE A 50 1.99 -0.56 -2.02
CA PHE A 50 1.72 -1.89 -2.55
C PHE A 50 1.61 -2.87 -1.40
N PHE A 51 1.06 -4.05 -1.66
CA PHE A 51 0.93 -5.12 -0.67
C PHE A 51 2.06 -6.14 -0.85
N VAL A 52 2.73 -6.48 0.25
CA VAL A 52 3.83 -7.45 0.24
C VAL A 52 3.31 -8.83 -0.16
N ASP A 53 2.12 -9.17 0.33
CA ASP A 53 1.34 -10.33 -0.02
C ASP A 53 -0.15 -9.96 -0.03
N GLN A 54 -0.93 -10.71 -0.80
CA GLN A 54 -2.38 -10.57 -0.83
C GLN A 54 -3.02 -11.91 -1.13
N ARG A 55 -4.04 -12.26 -0.35
CA ARG A 55 -4.80 -13.50 -0.53
C ARG A 55 -5.70 -13.39 -1.74
N PHE A 56 -5.84 -14.49 -2.48
CA PHE A 56 -6.74 -14.60 -3.61
C PHE A 56 -8.19 -14.78 -3.12
N VAL A 57 -8.78 -13.68 -2.65
CA VAL A 57 -10.14 -13.60 -2.11
C VAL A 57 -10.79 -12.25 -2.50
N PRO A 58 -12.13 -12.16 -2.54
CA PRO A 58 -12.81 -10.89 -2.79
C PRO A 58 -12.38 -9.79 -1.81
N PHE A 59 -12.35 -8.54 -2.25
CA PHE A 59 -12.00 -7.39 -1.39
C PHE A 59 -12.96 -7.16 -0.22
N THR A 60 -14.16 -7.72 -0.26
CA THR A 60 -15.13 -7.70 0.84
C THR A 60 -14.84 -8.74 1.92
N SER A 61 -13.92 -9.67 1.68
CA SER A 61 -13.48 -10.65 2.68
C SER A 61 -12.63 -9.99 3.76
N ASP A 62 -12.85 -10.36 5.02
CA ASP A 62 -12.01 -9.97 6.15
C ASP A 62 -10.55 -10.45 6.00
N ASP A 63 -10.33 -11.44 5.16
CA ASP A 63 -9.00 -11.94 4.83
C ASP A 63 -8.26 -11.06 3.80
N SER A 64 -8.93 -10.10 3.17
CA SER A 64 -8.32 -9.24 2.16
C SER A 64 -7.46 -8.15 2.80
N THR A 65 -6.15 -8.15 2.54
CA THR A 65 -5.25 -7.09 3.00
C THR A 65 -5.66 -5.74 2.43
N TYR A 66 -5.87 -5.63 1.10
CA TYR A 66 -6.36 -4.39 0.48
C TYR A 66 -7.72 -3.97 1.06
N GLY A 67 -8.67 -4.90 1.19
CA GLY A 67 -10.01 -4.60 1.71
C GLY A 67 -9.95 -3.97 3.11
N ASN A 68 -9.11 -4.53 3.98
CA ASN A 68 -8.87 -4.01 5.33
C ASN A 68 -8.21 -2.62 5.32
N TYR A 69 -7.19 -2.39 4.50
CA TYR A 69 -6.58 -1.06 4.38
C TYR A 69 -7.56 -0.04 3.79
N GLN A 70 -8.35 -0.43 2.79
CA GLN A 70 -9.34 0.44 2.16
C GLN A 70 -10.42 0.88 3.15
N SER A 71 -10.95 -0.05 3.94
CA SER A 71 -12.02 0.24 4.91
C SER A 71 -11.51 1.01 6.13
N LYS A 72 -10.34 0.62 6.67
CA LYS A 72 -9.84 1.16 7.95
C LYS A 72 -8.92 2.36 7.80
N LEU A 73 -8.16 2.51 6.72
CA LEU A 73 -7.14 3.56 6.60
C LEU A 73 -7.30 4.47 5.38
N PHE A 74 -7.34 3.93 4.16
CA PHE A 74 -7.16 4.75 2.96
C PHE A 74 -8.24 5.81 2.77
N ARG A 75 -9.47 5.55 3.23
CA ARG A 75 -10.56 6.55 3.27
C ARG A 75 -10.30 7.73 4.20
N GLN A 76 -9.35 7.61 5.12
CA GLN A 76 -8.97 8.68 6.07
C GLN A 76 -7.77 9.51 5.56
N LEU A 77 -7.14 9.09 4.47
CA LEU A 77 -5.94 9.73 3.91
C LEU A 77 -6.29 10.43 2.59
N PRO A 78 -5.61 11.53 2.23
CA PRO A 78 -5.81 12.20 0.95
C PRO A 78 -5.07 11.44 -0.17
N LEU A 79 -5.50 10.20 -0.43
CA LEU A 79 -4.96 9.32 -1.47
C LEU A 79 -5.89 9.29 -2.68
N THR A 80 -5.28 9.06 -3.85
CA THR A 80 -5.95 8.75 -5.11
C THR A 80 -5.69 7.29 -5.48
N GLU A 81 -6.43 6.75 -6.46
CA GLU A 81 -6.18 5.38 -6.96
C GLU A 81 -4.73 5.19 -7.44
N ASN A 82 -4.10 6.23 -7.99
CA ASN A 82 -2.69 6.19 -8.43
C ASN A 82 -1.69 6.02 -7.29
N ASN A 83 -2.11 6.25 -6.04
CA ASN A 83 -1.28 6.01 -4.86
C ASN A 83 -1.29 4.53 -4.45
N ILE A 84 -2.17 3.69 -4.99
CA ILE A 84 -2.35 2.30 -4.53
C ILE A 84 -2.14 1.34 -5.68
N ILE A 85 -1.06 0.57 -5.61
CA ILE A 85 -0.79 -0.54 -6.51
C ILE A 85 -1.44 -1.78 -5.90
N LYS A 86 -2.56 -2.20 -6.50
CA LYS A 86 -3.35 -3.34 -6.03
C LYS A 86 -3.52 -4.38 -7.13
N ILE A 87 -3.76 -5.59 -6.66
CA ILE A 87 -4.20 -6.73 -7.47
C ILE A 87 -5.47 -6.41 -8.25
N ASP A 88 -5.68 -7.09 -9.38
CA ASP A 88 -6.99 -7.12 -10.03
C ASP A 88 -7.84 -8.26 -9.45
N ALA A 89 -8.87 -7.90 -8.68
CA ALA A 89 -9.77 -8.85 -8.05
C ALA A 89 -10.81 -9.45 -9.02
N ASN A 90 -10.85 -9.02 -10.28
CA ASN A 90 -11.73 -9.59 -11.30
C ASN A 90 -11.10 -10.77 -12.04
N LEU A 91 -9.81 -11.02 -11.84
CA LEU A 91 -9.14 -12.19 -12.41
C LEU A 91 -9.53 -13.44 -11.63
N GLU A 92 -10.08 -14.42 -12.32
CA GLU A 92 -10.55 -15.68 -11.72
C GLU A 92 -9.45 -16.75 -11.62
N ILE A 93 -8.36 -16.57 -12.36
CA ILE A 93 -7.24 -17.51 -12.44
C ILE A 93 -6.07 -17.00 -11.59
N VAL A 94 -5.62 -17.80 -10.62
CA VAL A 94 -4.58 -17.44 -9.64
C VAL A 94 -3.26 -17.08 -10.32
N GLU A 95 -2.89 -17.80 -11.39
CA GLU A 95 -1.65 -17.57 -12.14
C GLU A 95 -1.68 -16.23 -12.89
N GLU A 96 -2.82 -15.88 -13.50
CA GLU A 96 -3.00 -14.59 -14.18
C GLU A 96 -2.97 -13.44 -13.19
N TYR A 97 -3.63 -13.64 -12.05
CA TYR A 97 -3.61 -12.71 -10.92
C TYR A 97 -2.18 -12.45 -10.41
N ALA A 98 -1.37 -13.49 -10.22
CA ALA A 98 0.00 -13.36 -9.75
C ALA A 98 0.88 -12.65 -10.81
N LYS A 99 0.70 -13.00 -12.09
CA LYS A 99 1.43 -12.41 -13.21
C LYS A 99 1.09 -10.93 -13.40
N ASP A 100 -0.20 -10.56 -13.35
CA ASP A 100 -0.65 -9.17 -13.40
C ASP A 100 -0.01 -8.34 -12.29
N TYR A 101 -0.07 -8.83 -11.05
CA TYR A 101 0.49 -8.12 -9.92
C TYR A 101 2.02 -7.98 -10.00
N GLN A 102 2.73 -9.03 -10.45
CA GLN A 102 4.15 -8.96 -10.72
C GLN A 102 4.49 -7.87 -11.74
N ASN A 103 3.76 -7.80 -12.86
CA ASN A 103 3.99 -6.80 -13.91
C ASN A 103 3.78 -5.37 -13.35
N LYS A 104 2.71 -5.15 -12.58
CA LYS A 104 2.43 -3.86 -11.92
C LYS A 104 3.57 -3.46 -10.97
N LEU A 105 4.12 -4.40 -10.21
CA LEU A 105 5.24 -4.13 -9.31
C LEU A 105 6.55 -3.85 -10.06
N GLN A 106 6.86 -4.59 -11.13
CA GLN A 106 8.04 -4.34 -11.95
C GLN A 106 8.01 -2.94 -12.56
N GLU A 107 6.87 -2.53 -13.11
CA GLU A 107 6.67 -1.19 -13.65
C GLU A 107 6.80 -0.12 -12.56
N ALA A 108 6.18 -0.33 -11.39
CA ALA A 108 6.14 0.68 -10.34
C ALA A 108 7.45 0.82 -9.53
N LEU A 109 8.27 -0.23 -9.46
CA LEU A 109 9.50 -0.25 -8.67
C LEU A 109 10.76 -0.01 -9.50
N ASN A 110 10.65 0.10 -10.82
CA ASN A 110 11.78 0.23 -11.76
C ASN A 110 12.85 -0.87 -11.54
N VAL A 111 12.40 -2.09 -11.23
CA VAL A 111 13.30 -3.24 -11.05
C VAL A 111 13.33 -3.98 -12.39
N VAL A 112 14.36 -3.66 -13.18
CA VAL A 112 14.76 -4.45 -14.37
C VAL A 112 15.79 -5.48 -13.94
#